data_AF-A0A1C0YZM5-F1
#
_entry.id   AF-A0A1C0YZM5-F1
#
_cell.length_a   1.000
_cell.length_b   1.000
_cell.length_c   1.000
_cell.angle_alpha   90.00
_cell.angle_beta   90.00
_cell.angle_gamma   90.00
#
_symmetry.space_group_name_H-M   'P 1'
#
loop_
_entity.id
_entity.type
_entity.pdbx_description
1 polymer ?
#
loop_
_entity_poly.entity_id
_entity_poly.type
_entity_poly.pdbx_seq_one_letter_code
_entity_poly.pdbx_strand_id
1 'polypeptide(L)'
;MNKRLGKVFVDTNILLQADWYQHDSIFEWIDALYEEVYIHQMVLDELLSVSARNKVTQYIDDGRWHLFNPDDENCLSDDLYDIYEGYVHQMKQAFRQLDQKKMEQGRRLKGTNDLGEIHCLAAALLISAAIICSNDGDIQEVIDDNELEVASEDETENRKLVQDTLKDFCYYICLHKIAPESKVRKLLKAFQKEKIQELDALLNTIR
;
A
#
# COMPACT_ATOMS: atom_id res chain seq x y z
N MET A 1 13.27 -12.53 13.49
CA MET A 1 12.52 -12.73 12.24
C MET A 1 12.13 -11.33 11.80
N ASN A 2 12.58 -10.89 10.64
CA ASN A 2 12.68 -9.47 10.31
C ASN A 2 11.59 -9.14 9.27
N LYS A 3 10.32 -9.13 9.68
CA LYS A 3 9.20 -8.64 8.87
C LYS A 3 8.86 -7.21 9.28
N ARG A 4 8.18 -6.48 8.41
CA ARG A 4 7.42 -5.29 8.81
C ARG A 4 6.17 -5.76 9.54
N LEU A 5 6.07 -5.37 10.81
CA LEU A 5 4.99 -5.75 11.70
C LEU A 5 3.69 -5.02 11.34
N GLY A 6 2.57 -5.72 11.54
CA GLY A 6 1.23 -5.24 11.29
C GLY A 6 0.71 -5.52 9.88
N LYS A 7 -0.53 -5.08 9.66
CA LYS A 7 -1.26 -5.27 8.40
C LYS A 7 -0.86 -4.22 7.37
N VAL A 8 -0.73 -4.64 6.12
CA VAL A 8 -0.51 -3.76 4.97
C VAL A 8 -1.62 -3.91 3.94
N PHE A 9 -2.10 -2.80 3.38
CA PHE A 9 -2.82 -2.83 2.10
C PHE A 9 -1.85 -2.57 0.95
N VAL A 10 -1.85 -3.43 -0.06
CA VAL A 10 -1.00 -3.26 -1.25
C VAL A 10 -1.85 -2.72 -2.39
N ASP A 11 -1.39 -1.61 -2.96
CA ASP A 11 -2.09 -0.88 -4.02
C ASP A 11 -1.82 -1.47 -5.42
N THR A 12 -2.73 -1.19 -6.35
CA THR A 12 -2.73 -1.64 -7.75
C THR A 12 -1.38 -1.35 -8.42
N ASN A 13 -0.80 -0.16 -8.18
CA ASN A 13 0.44 0.24 -8.85
C ASN A 13 1.64 -0.65 -8.49
N ILE A 14 1.75 -1.12 -7.24
CA ILE A 14 2.83 -2.00 -6.78
C ILE A 14 2.65 -3.39 -7.39
N LEU A 15 1.42 -3.90 -7.40
CA LEU A 15 1.08 -5.21 -7.95
C LEU A 15 1.34 -5.28 -9.46
N LEU A 16 1.02 -4.21 -10.21
CA LEU A 16 1.33 -4.12 -11.63
C LEU A 16 2.85 -4.06 -11.88
N GLN A 17 3.60 -3.28 -11.10
CA GLN A 17 5.06 -3.24 -11.21
C GLN A 17 5.68 -4.61 -10.88
N ALA A 18 5.18 -5.29 -9.86
CA ALA A 18 5.57 -6.65 -9.48
C ALA A 18 5.35 -7.64 -10.63
N ASP A 19 4.21 -7.54 -11.32
CA ASP A 19 3.91 -8.37 -12.49
C ASP A 19 4.78 -7.99 -13.69
N TRP A 20 5.03 -6.71 -13.97
CA TRP A 20 5.82 -6.29 -15.13
C TRP A 20 7.32 -6.57 -15.01
N TYR A 21 7.87 -6.61 -13.80
CA TYR A 21 9.31 -6.77 -13.61
C TYR A 21 9.86 -8.11 -14.13
N GLN A 22 9.10 -9.21 -13.99
CA GLN A 22 9.35 -10.58 -14.51
C GLN A 22 10.72 -11.24 -14.24
N HIS A 23 11.74 -10.50 -13.80
CA HIS A 23 13.11 -10.99 -13.56
C HIS A 23 13.28 -11.66 -12.19
N ASP A 24 12.47 -11.27 -11.23
CA ASP A 24 12.46 -11.78 -9.87
C ASP A 24 11.00 -11.88 -9.38
N SER A 25 10.74 -12.73 -8.40
CA SER A 25 9.40 -12.91 -7.84
C SER A 25 9.09 -11.83 -6.82
N ILE A 26 8.62 -10.67 -7.28
CA ILE A 26 8.31 -9.53 -6.41
C ILE A 26 7.12 -9.86 -5.48
N PHE A 27 6.17 -10.69 -5.91
CA PHE A 27 5.09 -11.19 -5.06
C PHE A 27 5.62 -11.97 -3.84
N GLU A 28 6.64 -12.80 -4.02
CA GLU A 28 7.32 -13.48 -2.90
C GLU A 28 8.06 -12.49 -1.99
N TRP A 29 8.56 -11.38 -2.53
CA TRP A 29 9.19 -10.34 -1.70
C TRP A 29 8.17 -9.61 -0.84
N ILE A 30 6.99 -9.32 -1.37
CA ILE A 30 5.86 -8.73 -0.63
C ILE A 30 5.45 -9.66 0.51
N ASP A 31 5.22 -10.94 0.20
CA ASP A 31 4.82 -11.97 1.16
C ASP A 31 5.85 -12.22 2.27
N ALA A 32 7.14 -12.16 1.91
CA ALA A 32 8.23 -12.29 2.86
C ALA A 32 8.42 -11.03 3.73
N LEU A 33 8.08 -9.85 3.21
CA LEU A 33 8.32 -8.58 3.86
C LEU A 33 7.30 -8.27 4.95
N TYR A 34 6.02 -8.33 4.59
CA TYR A 34 4.94 -7.89 5.47
C TYR A 34 4.41 -9.05 6.32
N GLU A 35 3.94 -8.73 7.52
CA GLU A 35 3.34 -9.70 8.43
C GLU A 35 2.01 -10.22 7.90
N GLU A 36 1.06 -9.32 7.63
CA GLU A 36 -0.24 -9.62 7.04
C GLU A 36 -0.49 -8.75 5.81
N VAL A 37 -0.67 -9.38 4.66
CA VAL A 37 -0.92 -8.70 3.38
C VAL A 37 -2.42 -8.69 3.08
N TYR A 38 -2.97 -7.51 2.89
CA TYR A 38 -4.36 -7.29 2.49
C TYR A 38 -4.43 -6.70 1.08
N ILE A 39 -5.45 -7.14 0.35
CA ILE A 39 -5.83 -6.61 -0.95
C ILE A 39 -7.29 -6.19 -0.85
N HIS A 40 -7.58 -4.93 -1.14
CA HIS A 40 -8.97 -4.46 -1.20
C HIS A 40 -9.65 -4.93 -2.50
N GLN A 41 -10.94 -5.27 -2.46
CA GLN A 41 -11.70 -5.70 -3.65
C GLN A 41 -11.59 -4.69 -4.82
N MET A 42 -11.71 -3.39 -4.54
CA MET A 42 -11.47 -2.33 -5.55
C MET A 42 -10.09 -2.38 -6.20
N VAL A 43 -9.02 -2.66 -5.45
CA VAL A 43 -7.67 -2.84 -6.01
C VAL A 43 -7.64 -4.05 -6.94
N LEU A 44 -8.26 -5.16 -6.53
CA LEU A 44 -8.35 -6.37 -7.36
C LEU A 44 -9.12 -6.13 -8.66
N ASP A 45 -10.14 -5.27 -8.64
CA ASP A 45 -10.92 -4.92 -9.82
C ASP A 45 -10.23 -3.93 -10.75
N GLU A 46 -9.38 -3.06 -10.20
CA GLU A 46 -8.50 -2.16 -10.98
C GLU A 46 -7.33 -2.90 -11.66
N LEU A 47 -6.99 -4.12 -11.24
CA LEU A 47 -5.96 -4.92 -11.88
C LEU A 47 -6.38 -5.40 -13.27
N LEU A 48 -6.00 -4.61 -14.28
CA LEU A 48 -6.25 -4.92 -15.70
C LEU A 48 -5.35 -6.05 -16.25
N SER A 49 -4.21 -6.33 -15.61
CA SER A 49 -3.34 -7.45 -16.03
C SER A 49 -3.94 -8.77 -15.55
N VAL A 50 -4.36 -9.62 -16.49
CA VAL A 50 -4.83 -10.99 -16.19
C VAL A 50 -3.76 -11.80 -15.45
N SER A 51 -2.48 -11.61 -15.81
CA SER A 51 -1.36 -12.27 -15.11
C SER A 51 -1.27 -11.81 -13.66
N ALA A 52 -1.31 -10.50 -13.42
CA ALA A 52 -1.26 -9.95 -12.06
C ALA A 52 -2.48 -10.43 -11.25
N ARG A 53 -3.69 -10.34 -11.81
CA ARG A 53 -4.92 -10.78 -11.16
C ARG A 53 -4.86 -12.26 -10.76
N ASN A 54 -4.44 -13.13 -11.67
CA ASN A 54 -4.32 -14.56 -11.38
C ASN A 54 -3.30 -14.84 -10.26
N LYS A 55 -2.16 -14.13 -10.24
CA LYS A 55 -1.19 -14.26 -9.15
C LYS A 55 -1.80 -13.81 -7.83
N VAL A 56 -2.38 -12.61 -7.76
CA VAL A 56 -2.98 -12.08 -6.53
C VAL A 56 -4.07 -13.03 -6.00
N THR A 57 -4.98 -13.48 -6.88
CA THR A 57 -6.01 -14.45 -6.51
C THR A 57 -5.41 -15.75 -6.00
N GLN A 58 -4.34 -16.27 -6.60
CA GLN A 58 -3.66 -17.46 -6.09
C GLN A 58 -3.12 -17.27 -4.67
N TYR A 59 -2.48 -16.14 -4.35
CA TYR A 59 -2.00 -15.90 -2.97
C TYR A 59 -3.16 -15.78 -1.97
N ILE A 60 -4.31 -15.27 -2.40
CA ILE A 60 -5.53 -15.22 -1.58
C ILE A 60 -6.09 -16.63 -1.38
N ASP A 61 -6.24 -17.42 -2.45
CA ASP A 61 -6.77 -18.78 -2.41
C ASP A 61 -5.88 -19.73 -1.59
N ASP A 62 -4.56 -19.53 -1.64
CA ASP A 62 -3.57 -20.26 -0.83
C ASP A 62 -3.57 -19.81 0.65
N GLY A 63 -4.38 -18.82 1.03
CA GLY A 63 -4.49 -18.28 2.39
C GLY A 63 -3.27 -17.50 2.86
N ARG A 64 -2.41 -17.07 1.93
CA ARG A 64 -1.21 -16.27 2.23
C ARG A 64 -1.56 -14.80 2.41
N TRP A 65 -2.48 -14.30 1.57
CA TRP A 65 -2.97 -12.92 1.59
C TRP A 65 -4.46 -12.88 1.90
N HIS A 66 -4.93 -11.75 2.42
CA HIS A 66 -6.32 -11.54 2.80
C HIS A 66 -7.02 -10.64 1.77
N LEU A 67 -8.16 -11.10 1.25
CA LEU A 67 -9.06 -10.24 0.51
C LEU A 67 -9.95 -9.47 1.49
N PHE A 68 -9.94 -8.14 1.40
CA PHE A 68 -10.92 -7.30 2.07
C PHE A 68 -12.00 -6.92 1.07
N ASN A 69 -13.15 -7.57 1.18
CA ASN A 69 -14.33 -7.28 0.35
C ASN A 69 -15.47 -6.77 1.24
N PRO A 70 -15.69 -5.45 1.34
CA PRO A 70 -16.71 -4.90 2.22
C PRO A 70 -18.13 -5.33 1.84
N ASP A 71 -18.35 -5.74 0.58
CA ASP A 71 -19.65 -6.20 0.09
C ASP A 71 -19.91 -7.70 0.37
N ASP A 72 -18.93 -8.43 0.93
CA ASP A 72 -19.11 -9.81 1.39
C ASP A 72 -19.64 -9.82 2.83
N GLU A 73 -20.81 -10.43 3.03
CA GLU A 73 -21.46 -10.61 4.35
C GLU A 73 -20.56 -11.35 5.36
N ASN A 74 -19.55 -12.10 4.91
CA ASN A 74 -18.60 -12.77 5.79
C ASN A 74 -17.38 -11.89 6.15
N CYS A 75 -17.17 -10.77 5.45
CA CYS A 75 -16.06 -9.87 5.69
C CYS A 75 -16.40 -8.84 6.78
N LEU A 76 -17.56 -8.19 6.67
CA LEU A 76 -18.03 -7.17 7.62
C LEU A 76 -19.47 -7.46 8.05
N SER A 77 -19.77 -7.25 9.33
CA SER A 77 -21.15 -7.12 9.80
C SER A 77 -21.74 -5.77 9.39
N ASP A 78 -23.07 -5.63 9.37
CA ASP A 78 -23.77 -4.38 9.07
C ASP A 78 -23.21 -3.18 9.87
N ASP A 79 -23.01 -3.34 11.18
CA ASP A 79 -22.43 -2.29 12.04
C ASP A 79 -21.01 -1.86 11.61
N LEU A 80 -20.18 -2.82 11.17
CA LEU A 80 -18.81 -2.54 10.72
C LEU A 80 -18.81 -1.94 9.31
N TYR A 81 -19.76 -2.35 8.46
CA TYR A 81 -19.95 -1.78 7.14
C TYR A 81 -20.37 -0.30 7.23
N ASP A 82 -21.25 0.05 8.16
CA ASP A 82 -21.64 1.44 8.41
C ASP A 82 -20.45 2.31 8.84
N ILE A 83 -19.58 1.78 9.72
CA ILE A 83 -18.34 2.46 10.13
C ILE A 83 -17.40 2.62 8.93
N TYR A 84 -17.23 1.56 8.13
CA TYR A 84 -16.41 1.55 6.93
C TYR A 84 -16.88 2.60 5.90
N GLU A 85 -18.18 2.69 5.61
CA GLU A 85 -18.78 3.71 4.75
C GLU A 85 -18.51 5.12 5.27
N GLY A 86 -18.54 5.30 6.60
CA GLY A 86 -18.12 6.53 7.27
C GLY A 86 -16.68 6.92 6.92
N TYR A 87 -15.75 5.97 7.02
CA TYR A 87 -14.34 6.21 6.63
C TYR A 87 -14.19 6.45 5.12
N VAL A 88 -14.91 5.73 4.27
CA VAL A 88 -14.91 5.98 2.81
C VAL A 88 -15.37 7.40 2.50
N HIS A 89 -16.41 7.89 3.17
CA HIS A 89 -16.88 9.26 3.02
C HIS A 89 -15.82 10.27 3.45
N GLN A 90 -15.20 10.06 4.60
CA GLN A 90 -14.10 10.90 5.10
C GLN A 90 -12.94 10.95 4.10
N MET A 91 -12.51 9.80 3.58
CA MET A 91 -11.41 9.74 2.62
C MET A 91 -11.76 10.43 1.30
N LYS A 92 -12.98 10.25 0.79
CA LYS A 92 -13.47 11.00 -0.39
C LYS A 92 -13.39 12.52 -0.17
N GLN A 93 -13.68 13.01 1.03
CA GLN A 93 -13.54 14.44 1.34
C GLN A 93 -12.09 14.86 1.41
N ALA A 94 -11.22 14.08 2.05
CA ALA A 94 -9.78 14.36 2.17
C ALA A 94 -9.11 14.49 0.79
N PHE A 95 -9.38 13.56 -0.14
CA PHE A 95 -8.85 13.65 -1.51
C PHE A 95 -9.37 14.86 -2.28
N ARG A 96 -10.64 15.25 -2.10
CA ARG A 96 -11.17 16.49 -2.70
C ARG A 96 -10.47 17.74 -2.16
N GLN A 97 -10.15 17.76 -0.87
CA GLN A 97 -9.40 18.86 -0.26
C GLN A 97 -7.96 18.90 -0.78
N LEU A 98 -7.33 17.74 -0.98
CA LEU A 98 -6.01 17.65 -1.61
C LEU A 98 -6.04 18.18 -3.05
N ASP A 99 -7.06 17.83 -3.84
CA ASP A 99 -7.25 18.37 -5.20
C ASP A 99 -7.36 19.90 -5.18
N GLN A 100 -8.18 20.45 -4.27
CA GLN A 100 -8.29 21.90 -4.10
C GLN A 100 -6.94 22.54 -3.73
N LYS A 101 -6.23 21.98 -2.75
CA LYS A 101 -4.89 22.42 -2.34
C LYS A 101 -3.91 22.41 -3.51
N LYS A 102 -3.93 21.37 -4.35
CA LYS A 102 -3.09 21.27 -5.55
C LYS A 102 -3.43 22.35 -6.57
N MET A 103 -4.71 22.58 -6.84
CA MET A 103 -5.16 23.64 -7.75
C MET A 103 -4.69 25.03 -7.28
N GLU A 104 -4.85 25.33 -5.99
CA GLU A 104 -4.43 26.59 -5.38
C GLU A 104 -2.91 26.80 -5.48
N GLN A 105 -2.13 25.72 -5.44
CA GLN A 105 -0.67 25.71 -5.59
C GLN A 105 -0.20 25.64 -7.06
N GLY A 106 -1.12 25.62 -8.03
CA GLY A 106 -0.79 25.46 -9.44
C GLY A 106 -0.20 24.08 -9.80
N ARG A 107 -0.37 23.08 -8.93
CA ARG A 107 0.03 21.70 -9.18
C ARG A 107 -0.99 21.01 -10.10
N ARG A 108 -0.50 20.13 -10.97
CA ARG A 108 -1.35 19.37 -11.88
C ARG A 108 -2.09 18.28 -11.10
N LEU A 109 -3.41 18.17 -11.31
CA LEU A 109 -4.20 17.05 -10.81
C LEU A 109 -3.87 15.77 -11.59
N LYS A 110 -3.91 14.62 -10.92
CA LYS A 110 -3.74 13.34 -11.61
C LYS A 110 -4.95 13.06 -12.50
N GLY A 111 -4.72 12.28 -13.56
CA GLY A 111 -5.76 11.93 -14.54
C GLY A 111 -6.48 10.62 -14.25
N THR A 112 -6.06 9.91 -13.19
CA THR A 112 -6.64 8.66 -12.69
C THR A 112 -7.55 8.96 -11.50
N ASN A 113 -8.52 8.09 -11.24
CA ASN A 113 -9.35 8.16 -10.04
C ASN A 113 -8.62 7.55 -8.83
N ASP A 114 -9.10 7.89 -7.64
CA ASP A 114 -8.45 7.56 -6.35
C ASP A 114 -9.22 6.46 -5.62
N LEU A 115 -9.98 5.64 -6.36
CA LEU A 115 -10.92 4.71 -5.73
C LEU A 115 -10.17 3.65 -4.92
N GLY A 116 -9.19 2.97 -5.51
CA GLY A 116 -8.33 2.03 -4.79
C GLY A 116 -7.71 2.65 -3.52
N GLU A 117 -7.17 3.86 -3.61
CA GLU A 117 -6.50 4.56 -2.52
C GLU A 117 -7.47 4.96 -1.40
N ILE A 118 -8.62 5.54 -1.75
CA ILE A 118 -9.70 5.90 -0.82
C ILE A 118 -10.14 4.67 -0.04
N HIS A 119 -10.38 3.57 -0.73
CA HIS A 119 -10.91 2.35 -0.13
C HIS A 119 -9.85 1.62 0.71
N CYS A 120 -8.58 1.59 0.28
CA CYS A 120 -7.47 1.08 1.08
C CYS A 120 -7.27 1.87 2.38
N LEU A 121 -7.30 3.21 2.33
CA LEU A 121 -7.20 4.03 3.54
C LEU A 121 -8.40 3.82 4.47
N ALA A 122 -9.61 3.76 3.94
CA ALA A 122 -10.80 3.53 4.75
C ALA A 122 -10.78 2.15 5.44
N ALA A 123 -10.43 1.10 4.70
CA ALA A 123 -10.30 -0.24 5.24
C ALA A 123 -9.17 -0.31 6.28
N ALA A 124 -8.05 0.38 6.04
CA ALA A 124 -6.93 0.45 6.96
C ALA A 124 -7.30 1.08 8.31
N LEU A 125 -8.08 2.17 8.30
CA LEU A 125 -8.61 2.78 9.51
C LEU A 125 -9.51 1.82 10.30
N LEU A 126 -10.35 1.04 9.60
CA LEU A 126 -11.26 0.08 10.24
C LEU A 126 -10.52 -1.10 10.90
N ILE A 127 -9.60 -1.75 10.18
CA ILE A 127 -8.95 -2.99 10.65
C ILE A 127 -7.60 -2.75 11.35
N SER A 128 -7.27 -1.48 11.57
CA SER A 128 -6.01 -1.01 12.14
C SER A 128 -4.78 -1.46 11.33
N ALA A 129 -4.85 -1.32 10.00
CA ALA A 129 -3.70 -1.53 9.14
C ALA A 129 -2.83 -0.26 9.11
N ALA A 130 -1.61 -0.37 9.62
CA ALA A 130 -0.73 0.79 9.78
C ALA A 130 0.04 1.15 8.50
N ILE A 131 0.01 0.31 7.47
CA ILE A 131 0.84 0.47 6.27
C ILE A 131 -0.03 0.42 5.01
N ILE A 132 0.20 1.37 4.11
CA ILE A 132 -0.27 1.30 2.72
C ILE A 132 0.95 1.21 1.80
N CYS A 133 1.12 0.08 1.11
CA CYS A 133 2.17 -0.07 0.12
C CYS A 133 1.68 0.42 -1.24
N SER A 134 2.03 1.65 -1.58
CA SER A 134 1.65 2.32 -2.83
C SER A 134 2.75 3.26 -3.26
N ASN A 135 2.90 3.47 -4.56
CA ASN A 135 3.76 4.50 -5.12
C ASN A 135 3.02 5.79 -5.53
N ASP A 136 1.76 5.97 -5.12
CA ASP A 136 1.01 7.23 -5.32
C ASP A 136 1.25 8.18 -4.14
N GLY A 137 1.90 9.31 -4.39
CA GLY A 137 2.24 10.30 -3.36
C GLY A 137 1.04 10.99 -2.72
N ASP A 138 -0.14 10.91 -3.34
CA ASP A 138 -1.37 11.52 -2.81
C ASP A 138 -1.79 10.87 -1.49
N ILE A 139 -1.48 9.59 -1.31
CA ILE A 139 -1.74 8.86 -0.07
C ILE A 139 -0.97 9.50 1.09
N GLN A 140 0.34 9.71 0.97
CA GLN A 140 1.12 10.35 2.03
C GLN A 140 0.65 11.77 2.32
N GLU A 141 0.30 12.55 1.28
CA GLU A 141 -0.25 13.90 1.50
C GLU A 141 -1.59 13.87 2.25
N VAL A 142 -2.50 12.94 1.91
CA VAL A 142 -3.77 12.75 2.64
C VAL A 142 -3.52 12.33 4.08
N ILE A 143 -2.61 11.40 4.32
CA ILE A 143 -2.22 10.95 5.67
C ILE A 143 -1.71 12.11 6.50
N ASP A 144 -0.82 12.93 5.94
CA ASP A 144 -0.18 14.02 6.66
C ASP A 144 -1.14 15.19 6.91
N ASP A 145 -1.92 15.59 5.91
CA ASP A 145 -2.85 16.72 6.02
C ASP A 145 -4.03 16.44 6.97
N ASN A 146 -4.39 15.16 7.15
CA ASN A 146 -5.52 14.73 7.98
C ASN A 146 -5.08 14.03 9.28
N GLU A 147 -3.77 13.96 9.54
CA GLU A 147 -3.18 13.31 10.72
C GLU A 147 -3.75 11.90 10.95
N LEU A 148 -3.76 11.07 9.89
CA LEU A 148 -4.39 9.75 9.96
C LEU A 148 -3.60 8.79 10.84
N GLU A 149 -4.29 8.20 11.81
CA GLU A 149 -3.76 7.21 12.75
C GLU A 149 -4.68 6.00 12.87
N VAL A 150 -4.10 4.85 13.23
CA VAL A 150 -4.81 3.61 13.54
C VAL A 150 -4.57 3.20 14.98
N ALA A 151 -5.49 2.44 15.56
CA ALA A 151 -5.28 1.88 16.89
C ALA A 151 -4.07 0.92 16.89
N SER A 152 -3.23 0.98 17.93
CA SER A 152 -2.21 -0.05 18.16
C SER A 152 -2.87 -1.32 18.67
N GLU A 153 -2.35 -2.49 18.27
CA GLU A 153 -2.82 -3.79 18.77
C GLU A 153 -2.70 -3.92 20.30
N ASP A 154 -1.75 -3.22 20.91
CA ASP A 154 -1.56 -3.19 22.36
C ASP A 154 -2.43 -2.13 23.08
N GLU A 155 -3.30 -1.42 22.36
CA GLU A 155 -4.23 -0.37 22.86
C GLU A 155 -3.56 0.78 23.66
N THR A 156 -2.24 0.93 23.58
CA THR A 156 -1.50 1.92 24.36
C THR A 156 -1.53 3.31 23.72
N GLU A 157 -1.08 3.42 22.48
CA GLU A 157 -1.06 4.67 21.71
C GLU A 157 -1.41 4.38 20.25
N ASN A 158 -2.13 5.32 19.62
CA ASN A 158 -2.38 5.25 18.19
C ASN A 158 -1.06 5.28 17.41
N ARG A 159 -1.02 4.58 16.29
CA ARG A 159 0.10 4.58 15.36
C ARG A 159 -0.28 5.39 14.14
N LYS A 160 0.59 6.33 13.76
CA LYS A 160 0.45 7.04 12.49
C LYS A 160 0.43 6.04 11.35
N LEU A 161 -0.55 6.15 10.46
CA LEU A 161 -0.61 5.37 9.24
C LEU A 161 0.52 5.84 8.32
N VAL A 162 1.24 4.92 7.67
CA VAL A 162 2.39 5.25 6.82
C VAL A 162 2.24 4.70 5.42
N GLN A 163 2.78 5.42 4.45
CA GLN A 163 2.95 4.91 3.09
C GLN A 163 4.33 4.27 2.92
N ASP A 164 4.36 3.05 2.40
CA ASP A 164 5.56 2.42 1.85
C ASP A 164 5.58 2.62 0.33
N THR A 165 6.38 3.58 -0.14
CA THR A 165 6.62 3.76 -1.58
C THR A 165 7.43 2.62 -2.18
N LEU A 166 7.57 2.55 -3.51
CA LEU A 166 8.44 1.53 -4.13
C LEU A 166 9.89 1.64 -3.61
N LYS A 167 10.37 2.86 -3.36
CA LYS A 167 11.69 3.10 -2.76
C LYS A 167 11.76 2.53 -1.34
N ASP A 168 10.74 2.78 -0.52
CA ASP A 168 10.71 2.32 0.87
C ASP A 168 10.61 0.79 0.91
N PHE A 169 9.73 0.20 0.09
CA PHE A 169 9.68 -1.24 -0.14
C PHE A 169 11.07 -1.80 -0.47
N CYS A 170 11.78 -1.22 -1.45
CA CYS A 170 13.14 -1.61 -1.81
C CYS A 170 14.11 -1.51 -0.61
N TYR A 171 14.04 -0.43 0.16
CA TYR A 171 14.85 -0.26 1.37
C TYR A 171 14.59 -1.38 2.38
N TYR A 172 13.32 -1.69 2.66
CA TYR A 172 12.96 -2.74 3.62
C TYR A 172 13.32 -4.14 3.14
N ILE A 173 13.21 -4.45 1.84
CA ILE A 173 13.71 -5.71 1.27
C ILE A 173 15.21 -5.90 1.57
N CYS A 174 16.01 -4.84 1.44
CA CYS A 174 17.43 -4.87 1.79
C CYS A 174 17.65 -4.98 3.31
N LEU A 175 16.98 -4.14 4.11
CA LEU A 175 17.09 -4.10 5.57
C LEU A 175 16.84 -5.48 6.20
N HIS A 176 15.80 -6.16 5.71
CA HIS A 176 15.38 -7.46 6.18
C HIS A 176 16.08 -8.63 5.45
N LYS A 177 17.01 -8.35 4.54
CA LYS A 177 17.82 -9.32 3.78
C LYS A 177 16.96 -10.33 2.99
N ILE A 178 15.81 -9.88 2.49
CA ILE A 178 14.88 -10.71 1.70
C ILE A 178 15.44 -10.97 0.29
N ALA A 179 16.12 -9.98 -0.29
CA ALA A 179 16.80 -10.12 -1.57
C ALA A 179 18.16 -9.40 -1.59
N PRO A 180 19.10 -9.83 -2.45
CA PRO A 180 20.36 -9.12 -2.66
C PRO A 180 20.14 -7.68 -3.14
N GLU A 181 20.91 -6.73 -2.61
CA GLU A 181 20.84 -5.31 -3.00
C GLU A 181 20.94 -5.12 -4.52
N SER A 182 21.73 -5.95 -5.22
CA SER A 182 21.89 -5.87 -6.67
C SER A 182 20.61 -6.16 -7.45
N LYS A 183 19.72 -7.01 -6.91
CA LYS A 183 18.39 -7.28 -7.49
C LYS A 183 17.42 -6.15 -7.17
N VAL A 184 17.41 -5.70 -5.91
CA VAL A 184 16.58 -4.57 -5.47
C VAL A 184 16.88 -3.30 -6.27
N ARG A 185 18.16 -2.97 -6.49
CA ARG A 185 18.58 -1.84 -7.32
C ARG A 185 18.10 -1.97 -8.76
N LYS A 186 18.05 -3.18 -9.32
CA LYS A 186 17.53 -3.39 -10.68
C LYS A 186 16.02 -3.16 -10.74
N LEU A 187 15.26 -3.60 -9.73
CA LEU A 187 13.83 -3.32 -9.61
C LEU A 187 13.58 -1.81 -9.57
N LEU A 188 14.18 -1.12 -8.60
CA LEU A 188 13.97 0.33 -8.47
C LEU A 188 14.43 1.08 -9.72
N LYS A 189 15.52 0.65 -10.36
CA LYS A 189 16.01 1.26 -11.60
C LYS A 189 15.05 1.08 -12.78
N ALA A 190 14.28 -0.01 -12.81
CA ALA A 190 13.33 -0.28 -13.89
C ALA A 190 12.13 0.70 -13.85
N PHE A 191 11.70 1.12 -12.66
CA PHE A 191 10.49 1.93 -12.49
C PHE A 191 10.74 3.37 -12.02
N GLN A 192 11.81 3.62 -11.25
CA GLN A 192 12.15 4.91 -10.65
C GLN A 192 13.68 5.10 -10.60
N LYS A 193 14.32 5.15 -11.76
CA LYS A 193 15.79 5.26 -11.89
C LYS A 193 16.38 6.42 -11.11
N GLU A 194 15.67 7.55 -11.04
CA GLU A 194 16.04 8.76 -10.31
C GLU A 194 16.11 8.55 -8.79
N LYS A 195 15.37 7.57 -8.24
CA LYS A 195 15.33 7.27 -6.80
C LYS A 195 16.47 6.37 -6.31
N ILE A 196 17.34 5.89 -7.20
CA ILE A 196 18.46 5.02 -6.83
C ILE A 196 19.45 5.70 -5.88
N GLN A 197 19.76 6.98 -6.08
CA GLN A 197 20.68 7.70 -5.20
C GLN A 197 20.10 7.88 -3.79
N GLU A 198 18.78 8.11 -3.69
CA GLU A 198 18.08 8.18 -2.42
C GLU A 198 18.10 6.83 -1.69
N LEU A 199 17.83 5.72 -2.41
CA LEU A 199 17.94 4.37 -1.85
C LEU A 199 19.37 4.11 -1.34
N ASP A 200 20.40 4.50 -2.09
CA ASP A 200 21.79 4.28 -1.71
C ASP A 200 22.19 5.05 -0.45
N ALA A 201 21.70 6.29 -0.32
CA ALA A 201 21.88 7.07 0.89
C ALA A 201 21.23 6.39 2.10
N LEU A 202 20.00 5.86 1.95
CA LEU A 202 19.30 5.13 3.01
C LEU A 202 20.02 3.83 3.37
N LEU A 203 20.48 3.04 2.41
CA LEU A 203 21.17 1.77 2.69
C LEU A 203 22.51 1.97 3.40
N ASN A 204 23.16 3.11 3.23
CA ASN A 204 24.39 3.43 3.95
C ASN A 204 24.17 3.72 5.44
N THR A 205 22.93 3.97 5.90
CA THR A 205 22.66 4.20 7.33
C THR A 205 22.52 2.90 8.13
N ILE A 206 22.35 1.77 7.44
CA ILE A 206 22.11 0.44 8.04
C ILE A 206 23.27 -0.54 7.80
N ARG A 207 24.37 -0.05 7.20
CA ARG A 207 25.64 -0.78 7.01
C ARG A 207 26.58 -0.49 8.18
#